data_AF-A0A853JRQ7-F1
#
_entry.id   AF-A0A853JRQ7-F1
#
_cell.length_a   1.000
_cell.length_b   1.000
_cell.length_c   1.000
_cell.angle_alpha   90.00
_cell.angle_beta   90.00
_cell.angle_gamma   90.00
#
_symmetry.space_group_name_H-M   'P 1'
#
loop_
_entity.id
_entity.type
_entity.pdbx_description
1 polymer ?
#
loop_
_entity_poly.entity_id
_entity_poly.type
_entity_poly.pdbx_seq_one_letter_code
_entity_poly.pdbx_strand_id
1 'polypeptide(L)'
;MIDIHTHVLYGIDDGSPTIENSLEMLRVAERIGFRGVVLTPHYMSYTNFVSRVAENKKRLKALIKAVAEENINIQLFLGNELYYEPDMIQMVEAGEFTTLNKSNYFLVETMRHDSSVEHLQEFLYRLQAKGYSTILAHPERYDFVRENPNVLLDFIDKGTYIQTNALSLTGFYGSASKETAEIMLEHNMVQFLASDAHRVKSYELMERALERAEEIVGRKKFEQIMNLNPAIVLSNKGTIECSPVEYSPKKKHHFFPSFRKTGKKRLGGVGIQ
;
A
#
# COMPACT_ATOMS: atom_id res chain seq x y z
N MET A 1 6.86 13.25 8.89
CA MET A 1 6.49 12.02 8.17
C MET A 1 7.14 12.00 6.80
N ILE A 2 7.43 10.80 6.30
CA ILE A 2 7.95 10.55 4.95
C ILE A 2 6.94 9.65 4.23
N ASP A 3 6.44 10.10 3.10
CA ASP A 3 5.52 9.33 2.25
C ASP A 3 6.31 8.58 1.18
N ILE A 4 6.27 7.25 1.18
CA ILE A 4 7.09 6.44 0.26
C ILE A 4 6.39 6.05 -1.04
N HIS A 5 5.11 6.39 -1.20
CA HIS A 5 4.30 5.97 -2.34
C HIS A 5 3.33 7.09 -2.73
N THR A 6 3.62 7.77 -3.86
CA THR A 6 2.79 8.87 -4.39
C THR A 6 2.87 9.00 -5.91
N HIS A 7 1.78 9.47 -6.52
CA HIS A 7 1.69 9.77 -7.95
C HIS A 7 1.70 11.29 -8.19
N VAL A 8 2.61 11.97 -7.50
CA VAL A 8 2.77 13.43 -7.55
C VAL A 8 3.58 13.87 -8.78
N LEU A 9 4.35 13.01 -9.43
CA LEU A 9 5.16 13.41 -10.59
C LEU A 9 4.27 13.66 -11.81
N TYR A 10 4.20 14.91 -12.25
CA TYR A 10 3.16 15.32 -13.19
C TYR A 10 3.29 14.74 -14.61
N GLY A 11 2.15 14.47 -15.24
CA GLY A 11 2.04 14.18 -16.67
C GLY A 11 2.74 12.89 -17.08
N ILE A 12 2.67 11.85 -16.25
CA ILE A 12 3.23 10.51 -16.50
C ILE A 12 2.14 9.45 -16.44
N ASP A 13 1.43 9.36 -15.32
CA ASP A 13 0.41 8.36 -15.06
C ASP A 13 -0.96 9.00 -14.72
N ASP A 14 -1.82 8.26 -14.04
CA ASP A 14 -3.17 8.67 -13.64
C ASP A 14 -3.21 9.60 -12.41
N GLY A 15 -2.04 9.94 -11.86
CA GLY A 15 -1.86 10.90 -10.78
C GLY A 15 -1.99 12.36 -11.21
N SER A 16 -0.99 13.17 -10.86
CA SER A 16 -0.97 14.61 -11.14
C SER A 16 -0.87 14.89 -12.65
N PRO A 17 -1.80 15.66 -13.26
CA PRO A 17 -1.71 15.95 -14.68
C PRO A 17 -0.75 17.09 -15.03
N THR A 18 -0.56 18.06 -14.12
CA THR A 18 0.30 19.24 -14.34
C THR A 18 1.18 19.56 -13.13
N ILE A 19 2.19 20.40 -13.33
CA ILE A 19 3.07 20.82 -12.24
C ILE A 19 2.31 21.59 -11.15
N GLU A 20 1.30 22.37 -11.53
CA GLU A 20 0.42 23.12 -10.62
C GLU A 20 -0.35 22.17 -9.70
N ASN A 21 -0.89 21.08 -10.25
CA ASN A 21 -1.55 20.06 -9.44
C ASN A 21 -0.58 19.37 -8.48
N SER A 22 0.66 19.12 -8.91
CA SER A 22 1.69 18.55 -8.03
C SER A 22 2.02 19.47 -6.87
N LEU A 23 2.15 20.79 -7.13
CA LEU A 23 2.39 21.79 -6.10
C LEU A 23 1.23 21.88 -5.11
N GLU A 24 -0.02 21.81 -5.58
CA GLU A 24 -1.20 21.76 -4.71
C GLU A 24 -1.20 20.52 -3.81
N MET A 25 -0.92 19.34 -4.38
CA MET A 25 -0.79 18.11 -3.60
C MET A 25 0.29 18.24 -2.51
N LEU A 26 1.46 18.77 -2.87
CA LEU A 26 2.58 18.94 -1.94
C LEU A 26 2.30 19.96 -0.83
N ARG A 27 1.60 21.07 -1.12
CA ARG A 27 1.14 22.01 -0.09
C ARG A 27 0.24 21.34 0.94
N VAL A 28 -0.69 20.50 0.49
CA VAL A 28 -1.59 19.78 1.40
C VAL A 28 -0.81 18.73 2.19
N ALA A 29 0.08 17.97 1.54
CA ALA A 29 0.96 17.03 2.22
C ALA A 29 1.81 17.70 3.32
N GLU A 30 2.35 18.89 3.05
CA GLU A 30 3.16 19.67 4.00
C GLU A 30 2.34 20.06 5.23
N ARG A 31 1.12 20.55 4.99
CA ARG A 31 0.16 20.95 6.03
C ARG A 31 -0.18 19.78 6.96
N ILE A 32 -0.29 18.57 6.42
CA ILE A 32 -0.56 17.34 7.20
C ILE A 32 0.67 16.87 7.99
N GLY A 33 1.87 17.37 7.68
CA GLY A 33 3.10 17.05 8.41
C GLY A 33 4.07 16.12 7.65
N PHE A 34 3.85 15.91 6.36
CA PHE A 34 4.89 15.31 5.51
C PHE A 34 6.03 16.31 5.27
N ARG A 35 7.26 15.78 5.28
CA ARG A 35 8.49 16.55 5.00
C ARG A 35 9.37 15.87 3.95
N GLY A 36 9.07 14.62 3.60
CA GLY A 36 9.67 13.90 2.51
C GLY A 36 8.60 13.15 1.74
N VAL A 37 8.69 13.15 0.41
CA VAL A 37 7.78 12.43 -0.47
C VAL A 37 8.58 11.72 -1.56
N VAL A 38 8.33 10.42 -1.74
CA VAL A 38 8.86 9.64 -2.85
C VAL A 38 7.81 9.60 -3.95
N LEU A 39 8.22 10.05 -5.14
CA LEU A 39 7.40 10.09 -6.33
C LEU A 39 7.59 8.77 -7.06
N THR A 40 6.56 7.93 -7.06
CA THR A 40 6.57 6.55 -7.52
C THR A 40 5.62 6.37 -8.69
N PRO A 41 5.80 7.10 -9.81
CA PRO A 41 4.91 6.92 -10.94
C PRO A 41 4.95 5.48 -11.44
N HIS A 42 3.83 5.02 -11.98
CA HIS A 42 3.72 3.68 -12.50
C HIS A 42 4.79 3.36 -13.55
N TYR A 43 5.25 2.12 -13.54
CA TYR A 43 5.95 1.49 -14.65
C TYR A 43 5.20 0.22 -15.04
N MET A 44 4.52 0.26 -16.19
CA MET A 44 3.84 -0.90 -16.79
C MET A 44 4.12 -0.89 -18.30
N SER A 45 4.89 -1.87 -18.77
CA SER A 45 5.48 -1.87 -20.12
C SER A 45 4.44 -1.96 -21.25
N TYR A 46 3.28 -2.56 -20.95
CA TYR A 46 2.20 -2.80 -21.92
C TYR A 46 1.16 -1.67 -21.99
N THR A 47 1.37 -0.57 -21.24
CA THR A 47 0.44 0.58 -21.22
C THR A 47 1.15 1.86 -21.67
N ASN A 48 0.44 3.00 -21.62
CA ASN A 48 1.08 4.31 -21.79
C ASN A 48 1.82 4.79 -20.52
N PHE A 49 1.75 4.04 -19.41
CA PHE A 49 2.44 4.32 -18.15
C PHE A 49 3.86 3.75 -18.16
N VAL A 50 4.64 4.13 -19.19
CA VAL A 50 6.07 3.82 -19.29
C VAL A 50 6.85 5.06 -18.85
N SER A 51 7.13 5.14 -17.56
CA SER A 51 7.87 6.27 -17.00
C SER A 51 9.38 6.11 -17.29
N ARG A 52 9.87 6.84 -18.29
CA ARG A 52 11.29 6.78 -18.67
C ARG A 52 12.15 7.52 -17.65
N VAL A 53 13.19 6.85 -17.12
CA VAL A 53 14.10 7.40 -16.09
C VAL A 53 14.60 8.81 -16.42
N ALA A 54 15.00 9.09 -17.66
CA ALA A 54 15.51 10.39 -18.06
C ALA A 54 14.44 11.50 -17.98
N GLU A 55 13.22 11.21 -18.42
CA GLU A 55 12.09 12.15 -18.35
C GLU A 55 11.66 12.36 -16.89
N ASN A 56 11.62 11.29 -16.09
CA ASN A 56 11.29 11.38 -14.66
C ASN A 56 12.28 12.28 -13.91
N LYS A 57 13.59 12.12 -14.17
CA LYS A 57 14.63 12.97 -13.59
C LYS A 57 14.49 14.44 -14.01
N LYS A 58 14.15 14.69 -15.28
CA LYS A 58 13.93 16.05 -15.79
C LYS A 58 12.72 16.71 -15.13
N ARG A 59 11.59 16.01 -15.03
CA ARG A 59 10.38 16.48 -14.34
C ARG A 59 10.62 16.69 -12.86
N LEU A 60 11.31 15.77 -12.18
CA LEU A 60 11.68 15.92 -10.78
C LEU A 60 12.50 17.20 -10.57
N LYS A 61 13.50 17.46 -11.43
CA LYS A 61 14.31 18.68 -11.34
C LYS A 61 13.46 19.95 -11.50
N ALA A 62 12.51 19.95 -12.44
CA ALA A 62 11.59 21.07 -12.63
C ALA A 62 10.66 21.26 -11.41
N LEU A 63 10.12 20.17 -10.87
CA LEU A 63 9.25 20.20 -9.71
C LEU A 63 9.99 20.66 -8.43
N ILE A 64 11.22 20.19 -8.19
CA ILE A 64 12.06 20.67 -7.08
C ILE A 64 12.26 22.19 -7.17
N LYS A 65 12.50 22.71 -8.37
CA LYS A 65 12.66 24.16 -8.57
C LYS A 65 11.36 24.90 -8.21
N ALA A 66 10.22 24.43 -8.70
CA ALA A 66 8.93 25.06 -8.43
C ALA A 66 8.55 24.99 -6.94
N VAL A 67 8.79 23.86 -6.27
CA VAL A 67 8.61 23.69 -4.82
C VAL A 67 9.42 24.71 -4.02
N ALA A 68 10.67 24.96 -4.44
CA ALA A 68 11.52 25.97 -3.81
C ALA A 68 11.03 27.40 -4.07
N GLU A 69 10.61 27.71 -5.31
CA GLU A 69 10.04 29.02 -5.69
C GLU A 69 8.76 29.35 -4.88
N GLU A 70 7.97 28.33 -4.55
CA GLU A 70 6.74 28.47 -3.76
C GLU A 70 6.93 28.31 -2.24
N ASN A 71 8.17 28.10 -1.76
CA ASN A 71 8.50 27.90 -0.35
C ASN A 71 7.77 26.71 0.31
N ILE A 72 7.51 25.63 -0.44
CA ILE A 72 6.94 24.40 0.12
C ILE A 72 8.07 23.59 0.77
N ASN A 73 8.02 23.38 2.09
CA ASN A 73 9.08 22.70 2.84
C ASN A 73 8.96 21.17 2.81
N ILE A 74 9.06 20.59 1.61
CA ILE A 74 9.08 19.14 1.38
C ILE A 74 10.28 18.75 0.50
N GLN A 75 10.97 17.69 0.91
CA GLN A 75 11.98 17.02 0.10
C GLN A 75 11.34 16.02 -0.86
N LEU A 76 11.77 16.05 -2.12
CA LEU A 76 11.26 15.16 -3.16
C LEU A 76 12.31 14.13 -3.55
N PHE A 77 11.90 12.87 -3.61
CA PHE A 77 12.72 11.74 -4.00
C PHE A 77 12.08 11.03 -5.20
N LEU A 78 12.90 10.42 -6.06
CA LEU A 78 12.38 9.63 -7.19
C LEU A 78 12.36 8.15 -6.83
N GLY A 79 11.31 7.46 -7.25
CA GLY A 79 11.24 6.01 -7.33
C GLY A 79 10.30 5.60 -8.45
N ASN A 80 9.77 4.39 -8.36
CA ASN A 80 8.73 3.87 -9.24
C ASN A 80 7.84 2.89 -8.45
N GLU A 81 6.56 2.86 -8.78
CA GLU A 81 5.71 1.71 -8.49
C GLU A 81 5.76 0.77 -9.70
N LEU A 82 6.25 -0.43 -9.48
CA LEU A 82 6.46 -1.41 -10.53
C LEU A 82 5.30 -2.38 -10.57
N TYR A 83 4.58 -2.39 -11.68
CA TYR A 83 3.58 -3.40 -11.89
C TYR A 83 4.26 -4.74 -12.25
N TYR A 84 3.98 -5.80 -11.49
CA TYR A 84 4.57 -7.11 -11.73
C TYR A 84 4.35 -7.59 -13.17
N GLU A 85 5.45 -7.92 -13.85
CA GLU A 85 5.46 -8.52 -15.18
C GLU A 85 6.50 -9.66 -15.26
N PRO A 86 6.22 -10.75 -16.00
CA PRO A 86 7.14 -11.90 -16.10
C PRO A 86 8.57 -11.55 -16.55
N ASP A 87 8.70 -10.57 -17.46
CA ASP A 87 9.98 -10.13 -18.05
C ASP A 87 10.62 -8.94 -17.31
N MET A 88 10.07 -8.53 -16.17
CA MET A 88 10.54 -7.35 -15.44
C MET A 88 11.97 -7.51 -14.93
N ILE A 89 12.45 -8.74 -14.71
CA ILE A 89 13.84 -8.99 -14.29
C ILE A 89 14.85 -8.48 -15.32
N GLN A 90 14.57 -8.62 -16.61
CA GLN A 90 15.40 -8.11 -17.70
C GLN A 90 15.36 -6.58 -17.74
N MET A 91 14.21 -5.98 -17.44
CA MET A 91 14.04 -4.52 -17.38
C MET A 91 14.82 -3.88 -16.23
N VAL A 92 14.97 -4.59 -15.09
CA VAL A 92 15.86 -4.17 -13.99
C VAL A 92 17.30 -4.04 -14.48
N GLU A 93 17.79 -5.04 -15.22
CA GLU A 93 19.18 -5.05 -15.74
C GLU A 93 19.40 -3.98 -16.81
N ALA A 94 18.39 -3.71 -17.62
CA ALA A 94 18.41 -2.64 -18.61
C ALA A 94 18.26 -1.22 -18.01
N GLY A 95 17.92 -1.11 -16.71
CA GLY A 95 17.78 0.17 -16.01
C GLY A 95 16.60 1.00 -16.50
N GLU A 96 15.49 0.34 -16.86
CA GLU A 96 14.32 1.02 -17.44
C GLU A 96 13.51 1.87 -16.44
N PHE A 97 13.69 1.61 -15.15
CA PHE A 97 13.04 2.30 -14.03
C PHE A 97 14.00 2.50 -12.85
N THR A 98 13.54 3.16 -11.79
CA THR A 98 14.34 3.50 -10.61
C THR A 98 13.85 2.81 -9.35
N THR A 99 14.77 2.42 -8.48
CA THR A 99 14.49 2.07 -7.08
C THR A 99 14.11 3.32 -6.28
N LEU A 100 13.52 3.13 -5.10
CA LEU A 100 13.15 4.23 -4.21
C LEU A 100 14.40 5.01 -3.77
N ASN A 101 14.54 6.25 -4.22
CA ASN A 101 15.65 7.15 -3.92
C ASN A 101 17.06 6.58 -4.20
N LYS A 102 17.24 5.81 -5.29
CA LYS A 102 18.52 5.15 -5.62
C LYS A 102 19.01 4.18 -4.53
N SER A 103 18.12 3.72 -3.66
CA SER A 103 18.39 2.65 -2.70
C SER A 103 18.32 1.29 -3.40
N ASN A 104 18.33 0.20 -2.63
CA ASN A 104 18.11 -1.14 -3.16
C ASN A 104 16.63 -1.58 -3.08
N TYR A 105 15.70 -0.68 -2.74
CA TYR A 105 14.29 -1.04 -2.54
C TYR A 105 13.45 -0.80 -3.80
N PHE A 106 12.71 -1.83 -4.21
CA PHE A 106 11.64 -1.73 -5.20
C PHE A 106 10.27 -1.74 -4.52
N LEU A 107 9.38 -0.87 -4.99
CA LEU A 107 7.96 -0.91 -4.69
C LEU A 107 7.26 -1.65 -5.83
N VAL A 108 6.56 -2.73 -5.51
CA VAL A 108 5.96 -3.65 -6.49
C VAL A 108 4.48 -3.80 -6.20
N GLU A 109 3.65 -3.74 -7.24
CA GLU A 109 2.22 -4.04 -7.19
C GLU A 109 1.84 -5.18 -8.14
N THR A 110 0.61 -5.70 -8.02
CA THR A 110 0.04 -6.67 -8.96
C THR A 110 -1.46 -6.44 -9.18
N MET A 111 -2.11 -7.22 -10.05
CA MET A 111 -3.56 -7.21 -10.20
C MET A 111 -4.26 -7.56 -8.89
N ARG A 112 -5.32 -6.82 -8.60
CA ARG A 112 -6.22 -7.09 -7.46
C ARG A 112 -6.80 -8.50 -7.44
N HIS A 113 -7.05 -9.04 -8.62
CA HIS A 113 -7.67 -10.34 -8.87
C HIS A 113 -6.65 -11.37 -9.39
N ASP A 114 -5.33 -11.12 -9.22
CA ASP A 114 -4.32 -12.04 -9.71
C ASP A 114 -4.50 -13.41 -9.06
N SER A 115 -4.58 -14.43 -9.90
CA SER A 115 -4.79 -15.81 -9.50
C SER A 115 -3.49 -16.55 -9.17
N SER A 116 -2.31 -15.94 -9.37
CA SER A 116 -1.02 -16.59 -9.07
C SER A 116 -0.15 -15.83 -8.08
N VAL A 117 -0.51 -15.91 -6.80
CA VAL A 117 0.33 -15.49 -5.66
C VAL A 117 1.72 -16.12 -5.74
N GLU A 118 1.82 -17.36 -6.20
CA GLU A 118 3.09 -18.09 -6.35
C GLU A 118 4.03 -17.41 -7.34
N HIS A 119 3.53 -16.96 -8.49
CA HIS A 119 4.37 -16.25 -9.47
C HIS A 119 4.86 -14.90 -8.95
N LEU A 120 4.01 -14.17 -8.23
CA LEU A 120 4.41 -12.92 -7.57
C LEU A 120 5.54 -13.20 -6.56
N GLN A 121 5.39 -14.21 -5.72
CA GLN A 121 6.42 -14.58 -4.74
C GLN A 121 7.74 -15.00 -5.41
N GLU A 122 7.68 -15.80 -6.47
CA GLU A 122 8.87 -16.19 -7.24
C GLU A 122 9.57 -14.97 -7.83
N PHE A 123 8.81 -14.02 -8.38
CA PHE A 123 9.36 -12.78 -8.92
C PHE A 123 10.07 -11.95 -7.85
N LEU A 124 9.42 -11.73 -6.71
CA LEU A 124 10.01 -10.99 -5.59
C LEU A 124 11.29 -11.67 -5.09
N TYR A 125 11.29 -13.00 -4.99
CA TYR A 125 12.48 -13.78 -4.65
C TYR A 125 13.62 -13.62 -5.67
N ARG A 126 13.31 -13.57 -6.97
CA ARG A 126 14.31 -13.32 -8.02
C ARG A 126 14.94 -11.92 -7.91
N LEU A 127 14.16 -10.90 -7.53
CA LEU A 127 14.70 -9.57 -7.22
C LEU A 127 15.63 -9.60 -6.01
N GLN A 128 15.22 -10.31 -4.95
CA GLN A 128 16.02 -10.48 -3.73
C GLN A 128 17.34 -11.22 -3.99
N ALA A 129 17.32 -12.26 -4.82
CA ALA A 129 18.52 -12.99 -5.22
C ALA A 129 19.52 -12.11 -6.00
N LYS A 130 19.07 -10.99 -6.59
CA LYS A 130 19.91 -9.97 -7.23
C LYS A 130 20.40 -8.88 -6.26
N GLY A 131 20.06 -8.96 -4.98
CA GLY A 131 20.48 -8.02 -3.95
C GLY A 131 19.52 -6.84 -3.72
N TYR A 132 18.32 -6.89 -4.30
CA TYR A 132 17.28 -5.89 -4.04
C TYR A 132 16.41 -6.25 -2.84
N SER A 133 15.87 -5.25 -2.16
CA SER A 133 14.78 -5.41 -1.21
C SER A 133 13.46 -5.11 -1.90
N THR A 134 12.41 -5.83 -1.52
CA THR A 134 11.08 -5.71 -2.12
C THR A 134 10.08 -5.16 -1.12
N ILE A 135 9.21 -4.26 -1.58
CA ILE A 135 8.07 -3.72 -0.85
C ILE A 135 6.82 -4.04 -1.66
N LEU A 136 5.91 -4.84 -1.13
CA LEU A 136 4.62 -5.10 -1.74
C LEU A 136 3.66 -3.93 -1.44
N ALA A 137 3.24 -3.24 -2.49
CA ALA A 137 2.34 -2.10 -2.42
C ALA A 137 0.90 -2.56 -2.13
N HIS A 138 0.25 -1.82 -1.23
CA HIS A 138 -1.17 -1.90 -0.86
C HIS A 138 -1.85 -3.28 -0.88
N PRO A 139 -1.26 -4.33 -0.24
CA PRO A 139 -1.79 -5.67 -0.35
C PRO A 139 -3.17 -5.85 0.29
N GLU A 140 -3.62 -4.92 1.14
CA GLU A 140 -4.99 -4.92 1.65
C GLU A 140 -6.06 -4.85 0.54
N ARG A 141 -5.67 -4.45 -0.69
CA ARG A 141 -6.56 -4.34 -1.85
C ARG A 141 -6.63 -5.64 -2.64
N TYR A 142 -5.76 -6.62 -2.41
CA TYR A 142 -5.71 -7.87 -3.16
C TYR A 142 -6.69 -8.91 -2.62
N ASP A 143 -7.39 -9.65 -3.49
CA ASP A 143 -8.37 -10.66 -3.08
C ASP A 143 -7.74 -11.72 -2.17
N PHE A 144 -6.57 -12.25 -2.55
CA PHE A 144 -5.91 -13.33 -1.79
C PHE A 144 -5.49 -12.91 -0.37
N VAL A 145 -5.22 -11.62 -0.15
CA VAL A 145 -4.92 -11.07 1.19
C VAL A 145 -6.20 -10.80 1.96
N ARG A 146 -7.25 -10.29 1.30
CA ARG A 146 -8.56 -10.09 1.92
C ARG A 146 -9.20 -11.42 2.38
N GLU A 147 -9.00 -12.47 1.60
CA GLU A 147 -9.46 -13.84 1.93
C GLU A 147 -8.64 -14.44 3.08
N ASN A 148 -7.32 -14.27 3.06
CA ASN A 148 -6.43 -14.78 4.09
C ASN A 148 -5.23 -13.85 4.35
N PRO A 149 -5.32 -12.91 5.32
CA PRO A 149 -4.22 -12.01 5.63
C PRO A 149 -2.91 -12.71 6.03
N ASN A 150 -2.99 -13.93 6.57
CA ASN A 150 -1.81 -14.71 6.96
C ASN A 150 -0.93 -15.12 5.78
N VAL A 151 -1.41 -15.00 4.54
CA VAL A 151 -0.55 -15.18 3.36
C VAL A 151 0.67 -14.25 3.40
N LEU A 152 0.54 -13.05 3.98
CA LEU A 152 1.63 -12.08 4.10
C LEU A 152 2.74 -12.54 5.05
N LEU A 153 2.48 -13.49 5.95
CA LEU A 153 3.52 -14.02 6.83
C LEU A 153 4.65 -14.66 6.02
N ASP A 154 4.31 -15.39 4.96
CA ASP A 154 5.28 -16.03 4.07
C ASP A 154 6.05 -15.01 3.22
N PHE A 155 5.38 -13.94 2.77
CA PHE A 155 6.07 -12.81 2.10
C PHE A 155 7.09 -12.16 3.03
N ILE A 156 6.71 -11.90 4.29
CA ILE A 156 7.56 -11.25 5.29
C ILE A 156 8.72 -12.18 5.71
N ASP A 157 8.46 -13.46 5.92
CA ASP A 157 9.49 -14.46 6.26
C ASP A 157 10.55 -14.58 5.16
N LYS A 158 10.13 -14.51 3.89
CA LYS A 158 11.01 -14.44 2.72
C LYS A 158 11.62 -13.06 2.49
N GLY A 159 11.44 -12.10 3.41
CA GLY A 159 12.10 -10.79 3.37
C GLY A 159 11.45 -9.73 2.48
N THR A 160 10.19 -9.92 2.06
CA THR A 160 9.40 -8.85 1.42
C THR A 160 8.73 -7.99 2.49
N TYR A 161 8.89 -6.67 2.39
CA TYR A 161 8.22 -5.72 3.26
C TYR A 161 6.83 -5.34 2.74
N ILE A 162 5.96 -4.89 3.63
CA ILE A 162 4.57 -4.56 3.32
C ILE A 162 4.32 -3.06 3.46
N GLN A 163 3.74 -2.45 2.43
CA GLN A 163 3.23 -1.09 2.46
C GLN A 163 1.69 -1.09 2.37
N THR A 164 1.01 -0.46 3.32
CA THR A 164 -0.46 -0.29 3.31
C THR A 164 -0.83 1.15 3.00
N ASN A 165 -1.93 1.35 2.25
CA ASN A 165 -2.44 2.69 2.00
C ASN A 165 -3.19 3.21 3.24
N ALA A 166 -2.83 4.40 3.72
CA ALA A 166 -3.49 4.99 4.87
C ALA A 166 -4.99 5.16 4.65
N LEU A 167 -5.41 5.62 3.45
CA LEU A 167 -6.83 5.85 3.16
C LEU A 167 -7.68 4.56 3.19
N SER A 168 -7.08 3.37 3.10
CA SER A 168 -7.79 2.10 3.32
C SER A 168 -8.50 2.09 4.68
N LEU A 169 -7.89 2.67 5.72
CA LEU A 169 -8.45 2.75 7.09
C LEU A 169 -9.73 3.61 7.19
N THR A 170 -9.98 4.45 6.20
CA THR A 170 -11.20 5.28 6.13
C THR A 170 -12.34 4.62 5.35
N GLY A 171 -12.08 3.47 4.71
CA GLY A 171 -13.03 2.82 3.79
C GLY A 171 -13.01 3.37 2.37
N PHE A 172 -12.03 4.23 2.03
CA PHE A 172 -11.92 4.84 0.69
C PHE A 172 -11.86 3.79 -0.43
N TYR A 173 -11.15 2.67 -0.20
CA TYR A 173 -11.07 1.55 -1.14
C TYR A 173 -12.05 0.41 -0.82
N GLY A 174 -13.14 0.70 -0.12
CA GLY A 174 -14.17 -0.27 0.28
C GLY A 174 -13.96 -0.89 1.66
N SER A 175 -15.02 -1.47 2.20
CA SER A 175 -15.04 -2.03 3.57
C SER A 175 -14.09 -3.23 3.74
N ALA A 176 -13.94 -4.07 2.72
CA ALA A 176 -13.04 -5.22 2.78
C ALA A 176 -11.56 -4.78 2.88
N SER A 177 -11.15 -3.78 2.09
CA SER A 177 -9.80 -3.19 2.17
C SER A 177 -9.57 -2.53 3.53
N LYS A 178 -10.60 -1.88 4.10
CA LYS A 178 -10.53 -1.31 5.44
C LYS A 178 -10.28 -2.38 6.50
N GLU A 179 -11.13 -3.40 6.56
CA GLU A 179 -11.03 -4.49 7.54
C GLU A 179 -9.66 -5.18 7.44
N THR A 180 -9.19 -5.41 6.21
CA THR A 180 -7.89 -6.04 5.95
C THR A 180 -6.73 -5.15 6.39
N ALA A 181 -6.77 -3.85 6.11
CA ALA A 181 -5.76 -2.89 6.58
C ALA A 181 -5.71 -2.81 8.12
N GLU A 182 -6.86 -2.81 8.79
CA GLU A 182 -6.95 -2.82 10.25
C GLU A 182 -6.32 -4.11 10.82
N ILE A 183 -6.67 -5.29 10.27
CA ILE A 183 -6.04 -6.57 10.65
C ILE A 183 -4.53 -6.52 10.46
N MET A 184 -4.03 -6.10 9.30
CA MET A 184 -2.60 -6.06 9.00
C MET A 184 -1.83 -5.16 9.97
N LEU A 185 -2.40 -4.03 10.38
CA LEU A 185 -1.80 -3.13 11.37
C LEU A 185 -1.83 -3.73 12.79
N GLU A 186 -2.98 -4.24 13.23
CA GLU A 186 -3.14 -4.88 14.55
C GLU A 186 -2.18 -6.07 14.73
N HIS A 187 -1.88 -6.75 13.63
CA HIS A 187 -1.04 -7.95 13.59
C HIS A 187 0.41 -7.69 13.18
N ASN A 188 0.89 -6.43 13.21
CA ASN A 188 2.28 -6.06 12.91
C ASN A 188 2.80 -6.53 11.55
N MET A 189 1.90 -6.74 10.57
CA MET A 189 2.27 -7.16 9.22
C MET A 189 2.81 -6.00 8.37
N VAL A 190 2.50 -4.75 8.73
CA VAL A 190 2.86 -3.54 7.96
C VAL A 190 4.20 -2.94 8.41
N GLN A 191 5.09 -2.66 7.45
CA GLN A 191 6.35 -1.93 7.68
C GLN A 191 6.29 -0.49 7.18
N PHE A 192 5.38 -0.17 6.26
CA PHE A 192 5.21 1.17 5.74
C PHE A 192 3.74 1.54 5.63
N LEU A 193 3.42 2.76 6.04
CA LEU A 193 2.12 3.36 5.77
C LEU A 193 2.37 4.54 4.81
N ALA A 194 1.67 4.58 3.70
CA ALA A 194 1.87 5.58 2.66
C ALA A 194 0.54 6.04 2.08
N SER A 195 0.55 7.14 1.32
CA SER A 195 -0.69 7.76 0.85
C SER A 195 -1.27 7.10 -0.40
N ASP A 196 -0.43 6.65 -1.33
CA ASP A 196 -0.85 6.33 -2.71
C ASP A 196 -1.64 7.51 -3.33
N ALA A 197 -1.17 8.73 -3.04
CA ALA A 197 -1.87 9.94 -3.42
C ALA A 197 -1.77 10.21 -4.92
N HIS A 198 -2.92 10.21 -5.58
CA HIS A 198 -3.08 10.54 -7.00
C HIS A 198 -3.62 11.95 -7.23
N ARG A 199 -4.32 12.52 -6.25
CA ARG A 199 -4.95 13.84 -6.33
C ARG A 199 -4.83 14.56 -5.00
N VAL A 200 -5.08 15.87 -5.00
CA VAL A 200 -5.16 16.70 -3.80
C VAL A 200 -6.13 16.10 -2.77
N LYS A 201 -7.25 15.56 -3.25
CA LYS A 201 -8.26 14.92 -2.41
C LYS A 201 -7.72 13.75 -1.57
N SER A 202 -6.73 13.02 -2.10
CA SER A 202 -6.09 11.92 -1.37
C SER A 202 -5.43 12.44 -0.09
N TYR A 203 -4.69 13.55 -0.18
CA TYR A 203 -4.08 14.16 0.99
C TYR A 203 -5.11 14.82 1.92
N GLU A 204 -6.14 15.49 1.41
CA GLU A 204 -7.19 16.10 2.27
C GLU A 204 -7.87 15.10 3.23
N LEU A 205 -7.93 13.82 2.85
CA LEU A 205 -8.54 12.76 3.64
C LEU A 205 -7.54 12.05 4.58
N MET A 206 -6.26 12.43 4.53
CA MET A 206 -5.18 11.71 5.18
C MET A 206 -5.15 11.88 6.70
N GLU A 207 -5.52 13.05 7.22
CA GLU A 207 -5.42 13.35 8.66
C GLU A 207 -6.16 12.31 9.51
N ARG A 208 -7.44 12.05 9.18
CA ARG A 208 -8.25 11.01 9.83
C ARG A 208 -7.68 9.60 9.65
N ALA A 209 -7.06 9.32 8.50
CA ALA A 209 -6.45 8.03 8.23
C ALA A 209 -5.22 7.79 9.11
N LEU A 210 -4.40 8.82 9.29
CA LEU A 210 -3.19 8.79 10.13
C LEU A 210 -3.54 8.69 11.61
N GLU A 211 -4.55 9.44 12.07
CA GLU A 211 -5.10 9.31 13.43
C GLU A 211 -5.55 7.87 13.70
N ARG A 212 -6.32 7.29 12.77
CA ARG A 212 -6.79 5.90 12.90
C ARG A 212 -5.65 4.90 12.93
N ALA A 213 -4.61 5.10 12.12
CA ALA A 213 -3.43 4.24 12.15
C ALA A 213 -2.73 4.32 13.51
N GLU A 214 -2.49 5.54 14.02
CA GLU A 214 -1.85 5.76 15.32
C GLU A 214 -2.65 5.15 16.48
N GLU A 215 -3.98 5.21 16.44
CA GLU A 215 -4.85 4.54 17.41
C GLU A 215 -4.66 3.02 17.42
N ILE A 216 -4.52 2.39 16.24
CA ILE A 216 -4.41 0.94 16.10
C ILE A 216 -3.03 0.46 16.59
N VAL A 217 -1.96 1.06 16.10
CA VAL A 217 -0.59 0.56 16.34
C VAL A 217 0.11 1.21 17.53
N GLY A 218 -0.43 2.32 18.04
CA GLY A 218 0.19 3.15 19.05
C GLY A 218 1.35 4.01 18.51
N ARG A 219 1.67 5.08 19.25
CA ARG A 219 2.65 6.11 18.84
C ARG A 219 3.99 5.56 18.37
N LYS A 220 4.56 4.59 19.09
CA LYS A 220 5.90 4.05 18.81
C LYS A 220 5.95 3.38 17.44
N LYS A 221 4.97 2.52 17.14
CA LYS A 221 4.92 1.79 15.87
C LYS A 221 4.51 2.71 14.73
N PHE A 222 3.62 3.67 14.99
CA PHE A 222 3.27 4.72 14.02
C PHE A 222 4.50 5.51 13.57
N GLU A 223 5.33 5.97 14.51
CA GLU A 223 6.59 6.66 14.22
C GLU A 223 7.56 5.77 13.42
N GLN A 224 7.59 4.47 13.74
CA GLN A 224 8.41 3.51 13.01
C GLN A 224 8.01 3.39 11.53
N ILE A 225 6.73 3.20 11.24
CA ILE A 225 6.24 2.95 9.86
C ILE A 225 6.10 4.23 9.01
N MET A 226 5.98 5.41 9.64
CA MET A 226 5.84 6.71 8.95
C MET A 226 7.13 7.54 8.86
N ASN A 227 8.15 7.25 9.67
CA ASN A 227 9.41 8.02 9.69
C ASN A 227 10.64 7.12 9.64
N LEU A 228 10.82 6.19 10.60
CA LEU A 228 12.08 5.44 10.73
C LEU A 228 12.32 4.48 9.56
N ASN A 229 11.34 3.65 9.23
CA ASN A 229 11.45 2.70 8.13
C ASN A 229 11.61 3.41 6.78
N PRO A 230 10.80 4.45 6.44
CA PRO A 230 11.07 5.28 5.27
C PRO A 230 12.48 5.88 5.22
N ALA A 231 13.01 6.39 6.33
CA ALA A 231 14.37 6.96 6.38
C ALA A 231 15.46 5.91 6.11
N ILE A 232 15.27 4.66 6.55
CA ILE A 232 16.15 3.54 6.21
C ILE A 232 16.16 3.29 4.70
N VAL A 233 14.98 3.26 4.06
CA VAL A 233 14.86 3.13 2.60
C VAL A 233 15.58 4.28 1.90
N LEU A 234 15.29 5.53 2.27
CA LEU A 234 15.88 6.70 1.61
C LEU A 234 17.40 6.77 1.75
N SER A 235 17.95 6.32 2.88
CA SER A 235 19.41 6.33 3.14
C SER A 235 20.12 5.05 2.68
N ASN A 236 19.36 4.01 2.33
CA ASN A 236 19.85 2.66 2.05
C ASN A 236 20.75 2.10 3.18
N LYS A 237 20.43 2.45 4.44
CA LYS A 237 21.24 2.10 5.62
C LYS A 237 20.34 1.74 6.80
N GLY A 238 20.69 0.64 7.47
CA GLY A 238 19.97 0.12 8.63
C GLY A 238 19.20 -1.15 8.29
N THR A 239 18.34 -1.57 9.21
CA THR A 239 17.54 -2.79 9.09
C THR A 239 16.12 -2.49 9.53
N ILE A 240 15.15 -2.96 8.76
CA ILE A 240 13.73 -2.87 9.10
C ILE A 240 13.36 -4.15 9.84
N GLU A 241 12.92 -3.99 11.08
CA GLU A 241 12.47 -5.10 11.91
C GLU A 241 11.06 -5.56 11.52
N CYS A 242 10.91 -6.87 11.36
CA CYS A 242 9.64 -7.53 11.07
C CYS A 242 9.33 -8.54 12.18
N SER A 243 8.17 -8.40 12.82
CA SER A 243 7.68 -9.30 13.86
C SER A 243 6.16 -9.49 13.72
N PRO A 244 5.68 -10.03 12.59
CA PRO A 244 4.26 -10.18 12.34
C PRO A 244 3.66 -11.22 13.30
N VAL A 245 2.38 -11.05 13.63
CA VAL A 245 1.61 -11.93 14.49
C VAL A 245 0.53 -12.58 13.66
N GLU A 246 0.39 -13.90 13.74
CA GLU A 246 -0.65 -14.61 13.01
C GLU A 246 -2.06 -14.09 13.36
N TYR A 247 -2.87 -13.83 12.33
CA TYR A 247 -4.28 -13.50 12.47
C TYR A 247 -5.11 -14.76 12.65
N SER A 248 -5.84 -14.85 13.77
CA SER A 248 -6.80 -15.91 14.03
C SER A 248 -8.22 -15.32 14.08
N PRO A 249 -9.06 -15.52 13.04
CA PRO A 249 -10.40 -14.97 13.03
C PRO A 249 -11.21 -15.50 14.23
N LYS A 250 -11.84 -14.58 14.98
CA LYS A 250 -12.74 -14.96 16.06
C LYS A 250 -13.88 -15.78 15.46
N LYS A 251 -14.09 -17.02 15.95
CA LYS A 251 -15.23 -17.86 15.52
C LYS A 251 -16.51 -17.05 15.67
N LYS A 252 -17.20 -16.77 14.57
CA LYS A 252 -18.55 -16.20 14.60
C LYS A 252 -19.44 -17.23 15.29
N HIS A 253 -19.84 -16.98 16.53
CA HIS A 253 -20.90 -17.77 17.15
C HIS A 253 -22.19 -17.51 16.36
N HIS A 254 -22.53 -18.42 15.46
CA HIS A 254 -23.85 -18.45 14.85
C HIS A 254 -24.86 -18.79 15.96
N PHE A 255 -25.44 -17.76 16.55
CA PHE A 255 -26.65 -17.89 17.36
C PHE A 255 -27.77 -18.34 16.42
N PHE A 256 -27.98 -19.65 16.29
CA PHE A 256 -29.23 -20.18 15.72
C PHE A 256 -30.31 -20.04 16.79
N PRO A 257 -31.35 -19.21 16.60
CA PRO A 257 -32.50 -19.23 17.50
C PRO A 257 -33.21 -20.56 17.29
N SER A 258 -33.24 -21.42 18.31
CA SER A 258 -34.02 -22.66 18.24
C SER A 258 -35.51 -22.28 18.18
N PHE A 259 -36.13 -22.42 17.01
CA PHE A 259 -37.59 -22.36 16.91
C PHE A 259 -38.18 -23.58 17.62
N ARG A 260 -38.62 -23.41 18.88
CA ARG A 260 -39.51 -24.36 19.55
C ARG A 260 -40.83 -24.40 18.78
N LYS A 261 -41.04 -25.45 17.99
CA LYS A 261 -42.37 -25.80 17.46
C LYS A 261 -43.30 -26.09 18.63
N THR A 262 -44.23 -25.18 18.91
CA THR A 262 -45.38 -25.44 19.76
C THR A 262 -46.32 -26.39 19.02
N GLY A 263 -46.32 -27.65 19.44
CA GLY A 263 -47.25 -28.66 18.93
C GLY A 263 -48.69 -28.34 19.34
N LYS A 264 -49.51 -27.88 18.40
CA LYS A 264 -50.97 -27.94 18.52
C LYS A 264 -51.44 -29.36 18.24
N LYS A 265 -51.76 -30.12 19.30
CA LYS A 265 -52.60 -31.31 19.23
C LYS A 265 -53.96 -30.92 18.65
N ARG A 266 -54.34 -31.48 17.49
CA ARG A 266 -55.74 -31.55 17.06
C ARG A 266 -56.33 -32.88 17.57
N LEU A 267 -57.30 -32.76 18.46
CA LEU A 267 -58.20 -33.81 18.93
C LEU A 267 -59.13 -34.24 17.78
N GLY A 268 -59.53 -35.51 17.81
CA GLY A 268 -60.27 -36.20 16.76
C GLY A 268 -61.79 -36.03 16.76
N GLY A 269 -62.41 -36.83 15.89
CA GLY A 269 -63.84 -36.99 15.62
C GLY A 269 -63.97 -37.68 14.25
N VAL A 270 -64.10 -39.01 14.15
CA VAL A 270 -65.37 -39.80 14.10
C VAL A 270 -66.26 -39.31 12.95
N GLY A 271 -66.77 -40.08 11.99
CA GLY A 271 -66.82 -41.52 11.71
C GLY A 271 -67.92 -41.72 10.65
N ILE A 272 -67.71 -42.68 9.73
CA ILE A 272 -68.65 -43.54 8.99
C ILE A 272 -69.98 -42.96 8.43
N GLN A 273 -70.18 -43.25 7.12
CA GLN A 273 -71.35 -43.13 6.23
C GLN A 273 -71.61 -41.79 5.54
#